data_AF-V4U0M5-F1
#
_entry.id   AF-V4U0M5-F1
#
_cell.length_a   1.000
_cell.length_b   1.000
_cell.length_c   1.000
_cell.angle_alpha   90.00
_cell.angle_beta   90.00
_cell.angle_gamma   90.00
#
_symmetry.space_group_name_H-M   'P 1'
#
loop_
_entity.id
_entity.type
_entity.pdbx_description
1 polymer ?
#
loop_
_entity_poly.entity_id
_entity_poly.type
_entity_poly.pdbx_seq_one_letter_code
_entity_poly.pdbx_strand_id
1 'polypeptide(L)'
;MEEGRFSSLLHPDMCPKLLLQPMYFIFAFSRMSILGGALVTFVAGLLSAFAPNYISLLILRGLAGAGLGSGHVFFSWFMEFVPPSNRGKWMVVFSTFWTFGSVSEAALAWIVMPILTWRWLLALSAIPAFVLLIFIVFMPESPRYLCTKGRITDAHNILDKIAQFNQTSLPSGNLTSDGTNDLDEEFSTSEETPLLSSARKRTTVRKSGFSSFLMLFSPRFFKTTILLWVLYFGNSFVYYGIVLLASELSGSQSKCSSSILLSENVQDASVYINVFITSFAELPGLLTAALLVDRVGRKLSMTIMFIFLACSLWEPLLSPTFLPPRYIQLL
;
A
#
# COMPACT_ATOMS: atom_id res chain seq x y z
N MET A 1 -25.85 -0.75 -43.62
CA MET A 1 -24.38 -0.84 -43.81
C MET A 1 -23.96 0.54 -44.27
N GLU A 2 -23.28 1.42 -43.54
CA GLU A 2 -22.44 1.33 -42.34
C GLU A 2 -22.68 2.60 -41.52
N GLU A 3 -23.37 2.50 -40.38
CA GLU A 3 -23.63 3.64 -39.49
C GLU A 3 -23.47 3.22 -38.01
N GLY A 4 -22.60 2.24 -37.74
CA GLY A 4 -22.59 1.51 -36.47
C GLY A 4 -21.22 1.04 -36.01
N ARG A 5 -20.20 1.91 -35.98
CA ARG A 5 -18.92 1.59 -35.30
C ARG A 5 -18.03 2.79 -34.94
N PHE A 6 -18.55 3.85 -34.32
CA PHE A 6 -17.67 4.89 -33.73
C PHE A 6 -18.20 5.55 -32.43
N SER A 7 -19.18 4.92 -31.78
CA SER A 7 -19.85 5.41 -30.57
C SER A 7 -19.46 4.63 -29.29
N SER A 8 -18.20 4.19 -29.17
CA SER A 8 -17.78 3.35 -28.02
C SER A 8 -16.45 3.73 -27.35
N LEU A 9 -15.90 4.93 -27.58
CA LEU A 9 -14.63 5.34 -26.92
C LEU A 9 -14.69 6.56 -26.01
N LEU A 10 -15.85 7.22 -25.83
CA LEU A 10 -15.98 8.33 -24.88
C LEU A 10 -17.34 8.30 -24.15
N HIS A 11 -17.29 7.78 -22.91
CA HIS A 11 -18.24 7.91 -21.79
C HIS A 11 -19.62 7.22 -21.89
N PRO A 12 -19.95 6.38 -20.88
CA PRO A 12 -20.58 6.94 -19.69
C PRO A 12 -20.08 6.27 -18.40
N ASP A 13 -18.97 6.73 -17.84
CA ASP A 13 -18.71 6.57 -16.41
C ASP A 13 -18.01 7.82 -15.88
N MET A 14 -18.79 8.89 -15.74
CA MET A 14 -18.47 10.04 -14.87
C MET A 14 -18.56 9.59 -13.41
N CYS A 15 -17.74 8.59 -13.05
CA CYS A 15 -17.56 8.10 -11.70
C CYS A 15 -16.08 7.74 -11.41
N PRO A 16 -15.12 8.63 -11.74
CA PRO A 16 -13.97 8.81 -10.88
C PRO A 16 -13.88 10.22 -10.27
N LYS A 17 -14.70 11.18 -10.71
CA LYS A 17 -14.60 12.59 -10.27
C LYS A 17 -14.86 12.81 -8.77
N LEU A 18 -15.55 11.87 -8.08
CA LEU A 18 -15.81 11.94 -6.65
C LEU A 18 -14.85 11.11 -5.76
N LEU A 19 -14.18 10.10 -6.31
CA LEU A 19 -13.25 9.26 -5.53
C LEU A 19 -11.86 9.89 -5.37
N LEU A 20 -11.59 10.96 -6.10
CA LEU A 20 -10.27 11.58 -6.21
C LEU A 20 -10.03 12.76 -5.29
N GLN A 21 -11.07 13.26 -4.63
CA GLN A 21 -10.93 14.39 -3.71
C GLN A 21 -10.22 14.04 -2.39
N PRO A 22 -10.43 12.90 -1.71
CA PRO A 22 -9.59 12.55 -0.54
C PRO A 22 -8.14 12.25 -0.96
N MET A 23 -7.95 11.80 -2.21
CA MET A 23 -6.67 11.60 -2.86
C MET A 23 -5.92 12.93 -3.09
N TYR A 24 -6.62 14.05 -3.30
CA TYR A 24 -6.05 15.38 -3.55
C TYR A 24 -5.07 15.85 -2.45
N PHE A 25 -5.35 15.51 -1.18
CA PHE A 25 -4.48 15.86 -0.05
C PHE A 25 -3.23 14.97 0.04
N ILE A 26 -3.36 13.70 -0.33
CA ILE A 26 -2.23 12.76 -0.47
C ILE A 26 -1.33 13.16 -1.66
N PHE A 27 -1.93 13.66 -2.74
CA PHE A 27 -1.22 14.04 -3.96
C PHE A 27 -0.49 15.37 -3.87
N ALA A 28 -1.05 16.34 -3.16
CA ALA A 28 -0.41 17.66 -2.95
C ALA A 28 0.96 17.59 -2.26
N PHE A 29 1.24 16.45 -1.63
CA PHE A 29 2.43 16.18 -0.83
C PHE A 29 3.12 14.87 -1.23
N SER A 30 2.79 14.23 -2.35
CA SER A 30 3.17 12.83 -2.64
C SER A 30 4.67 12.55 -2.53
N ARG A 31 5.52 13.22 -3.31
CA ARG A 31 6.98 13.04 -3.24
C ARG A 31 7.57 13.44 -1.88
N MET A 32 7.08 14.54 -1.30
CA MET A 32 7.59 15.04 -0.01
C MET A 32 7.19 14.15 1.17
N SER A 33 6.00 13.55 1.12
CA SER A 33 5.52 12.58 2.10
C SER A 33 6.25 11.25 1.97
N ILE A 34 6.55 10.79 0.75
CA ILE A 34 7.36 9.59 0.53
C ILE A 34 8.79 9.83 1.02
N LEU A 35 9.40 10.97 0.67
CA LEU A 35 10.73 11.35 1.15
C LEU A 35 10.77 11.49 2.68
N GLY A 36 9.81 12.21 3.26
CA GLY A 36 9.70 12.39 4.70
C GLY A 36 9.48 11.08 5.44
N GLY A 37 8.61 10.20 4.91
CA GLY A 37 8.35 8.88 5.48
C GLY A 37 9.55 7.94 5.37
N ALA A 38 10.27 7.94 4.25
CA ALA A 38 11.51 7.18 4.08
C ALA A 38 12.60 7.67 5.03
N LEU A 39 12.75 9.00 5.17
CA LEU A 39 13.70 9.62 6.11
C LEU A 39 13.39 9.23 7.56
N VAL A 40 12.12 9.35 7.98
CA VAL A 40 11.68 8.97 9.33
C VAL A 40 11.92 7.47 9.56
N THR A 41 11.59 6.62 8.61
CA THR A 41 11.83 5.16 8.69
C THR A 41 13.31 4.85 8.86
N PHE A 42 14.18 5.45 8.03
CA PHE A 42 15.62 5.24 8.08
C PHE A 42 16.22 5.73 9.40
N VAL A 43 15.96 6.98 9.78
CA VAL A 43 16.54 7.59 10.98
C VAL A 43 16.04 6.88 12.24
N ALA A 44 14.74 6.66 12.37
CA ALA A 44 14.20 5.97 13.54
C ALA A 44 14.61 4.49 13.58
N GLY A 45 14.68 3.82 12.42
CA GLY A 45 15.16 2.46 12.27
C GLY A 45 16.62 2.30 12.72
N LEU A 46 17.50 3.18 12.27
CA LEU A 46 18.92 3.18 12.64
C LEU A 46 19.13 3.58 14.11
N LEU A 47 18.47 4.62 14.60
CA LEU A 47 18.56 5.05 16.01
C LEU A 47 18.09 3.97 16.97
N SER A 48 17.16 3.13 16.56
CA SER A 48 16.70 2.00 17.37
C SER A 48 17.82 1.00 17.67
N ALA A 49 18.83 0.86 16.79
CA ALA A 49 20.01 0.03 17.07
C ALA A 49 20.83 0.58 18.25
N PHE A 50 20.72 1.88 18.53
CA PHE A 50 21.42 2.56 19.63
C PHE A 50 20.52 2.81 20.86
N ALA A 51 19.30 2.26 20.88
CA ALA A 51 18.37 2.49 21.99
C ALA A 51 18.96 2.03 23.34
N PRO A 52 18.98 2.88 24.38
CA PRO A 52 19.54 2.55 25.69
C PRO A 52 18.56 1.79 26.58
N ASN A 53 17.25 1.95 26.36
CA ASN A 53 16.19 1.32 27.13
C ASN A 53 15.03 0.86 26.23
N TYR A 54 14.17 0.00 26.76
CA TYR A 54 13.05 -0.58 26.03
C TYR A 54 12.02 0.46 25.58
N ILE A 55 11.76 1.50 26.40
CA ILE A 55 10.79 2.55 26.07
C ILE A 55 11.26 3.39 24.88
N SER A 56 12.54 3.78 24.85
CA SER A 56 13.16 4.45 23.70
C SER A 56 13.08 3.57 22.46
N LEU A 57 13.34 2.27 22.57
CA LEU A 57 13.18 1.33 21.46
C LEU A 57 11.73 1.31 20.95
N LEU A 58 10.75 1.24 21.85
CA LEU A 58 9.32 1.21 21.51
C LEU A 58 8.88 2.49 20.79
N ILE A 59 9.31 3.66 21.28
CA ILE A 59 9.00 4.96 20.66
C ILE A 59 9.63 5.05 19.26
N LEU A 60 10.91 4.68 19.13
CA LEU A 60 11.61 4.71 17.84
C LEU A 60 11.00 3.72 16.84
N ARG A 61 10.56 2.54 17.30
CA ARG A 61 9.82 1.58 16.47
C ARG A 61 8.45 2.11 16.04
N GLY A 62 7.75 2.79 16.93
CA GLY A 62 6.50 3.49 16.60
C GLY A 62 6.71 4.56 15.53
N LEU A 63 7.77 5.36 15.64
CA LEU A 63 8.15 6.36 14.63
C LEU A 63 8.53 5.72 13.29
N ALA A 64 9.31 4.65 13.30
CA ALA A 64 9.64 3.91 12.08
C ALA A 64 8.38 3.34 11.41
N GLY A 65 7.44 2.82 12.19
CA GLY A 65 6.13 2.36 11.73
C GLY A 65 5.28 3.48 11.11
N ALA A 66 5.29 4.68 11.71
CA ALA A 66 4.62 5.85 11.13
C ALA A 66 5.23 6.24 9.78
N GLY A 67 6.56 6.14 9.65
CA GLY A 67 7.28 6.37 8.39
C GLY A 67 6.89 5.36 7.29
N LEU A 68 6.78 4.08 7.63
CA LEU A 68 6.31 3.01 6.73
C LEU A 68 4.91 3.28 6.17
N GLY A 69 4.07 4.03 6.88
CA GLY A 69 2.76 4.47 6.40
C GLY A 69 2.81 5.21 5.06
N SER A 70 3.91 5.91 4.76
CA SER A 70 4.14 6.58 3.48
C SER A 70 4.19 5.63 2.27
N GLY A 71 4.41 4.33 2.48
CA GLY A 71 4.40 3.33 1.40
C GLY A 71 3.08 3.24 0.65
N HIS A 72 1.95 3.54 1.29
CA HIS A 72 0.63 3.56 0.66
C HIS A 72 0.47 4.74 -0.30
N VAL A 73 1.16 5.85 0.01
CA VAL A 73 1.25 7.04 -0.86
C VAL A 73 2.09 6.69 -2.09
N PHE A 74 3.21 5.98 -1.89
CA PHE A 74 4.04 5.49 -2.97
C PHE A 74 3.27 4.56 -3.92
N PHE A 75 2.48 3.62 -3.39
CA PHE A 75 1.62 2.77 -4.19
C PHE A 75 0.64 3.58 -5.05
N SER A 76 -0.01 4.58 -4.46
CA SER A 76 -0.92 5.46 -5.21
C SER A 76 -0.20 6.25 -6.29
N TRP A 77 0.99 6.79 -5.99
CA TRP A 77 1.84 7.51 -6.94
C TRP A 77 2.26 6.62 -8.12
N PHE A 78 2.73 5.40 -7.87
CA PHE A 78 3.14 4.47 -8.92
C PHE A 78 1.98 4.12 -9.85
N MET A 79 0.79 3.90 -9.29
CA MET A 79 -0.41 3.52 -10.05
C MET A 79 -0.92 4.60 -11.00
N GLU A 80 -0.43 5.85 -10.87
CA GLU A 80 -0.74 6.94 -11.82
C GLU A 80 0.04 6.82 -13.13
N PHE A 81 1.24 6.22 -13.09
CA PHE A 81 2.03 5.94 -14.29
C PHE A 81 1.55 4.68 -15.02
N VAL A 82 0.77 3.82 -14.34
CA VAL A 82 0.34 2.53 -14.88
C VAL A 82 -1.00 2.66 -15.62
N PRO A 83 -1.08 2.18 -16.88
CA PRO A 83 -2.32 2.22 -17.65
C PRO A 83 -3.40 1.34 -17.00
N PRO A 84 -4.69 1.76 -17.02
CA PRO A 84 -5.80 1.06 -16.37
C PRO A 84 -5.91 -0.44 -16.63
N SER A 85 -5.59 -0.89 -17.85
CA SER A 85 -5.65 -2.29 -18.28
C SER A 85 -4.69 -3.21 -17.53
N ASN A 86 -3.49 -2.72 -17.19
CA ASN A 86 -2.44 -3.52 -16.56
C ASN A 86 -2.30 -3.26 -15.06
N ARG A 87 -3.13 -2.38 -14.49
CA ARG A 87 -3.10 -2.01 -13.07
C ARG A 87 -3.11 -3.21 -12.14
N GLY A 88 -3.99 -4.18 -12.39
CA GLY A 88 -4.09 -5.38 -11.54
C GLY A 88 -2.80 -6.19 -11.49
N LYS A 89 -2.16 -6.41 -12.64
CA LYS A 89 -0.91 -7.17 -12.74
C LYS A 89 0.23 -6.48 -11.99
N TRP A 90 0.39 -5.17 -12.21
CA TRP A 90 1.42 -4.40 -11.51
C TRP A 90 1.18 -4.32 -10.00
N MET A 91 -0.08 -4.26 -9.54
CA MET A 91 -0.39 -4.34 -8.12
C MET A 91 0.09 -5.65 -7.49
N VAL A 92 -0.08 -6.78 -8.18
CA VAL A 92 0.39 -8.08 -7.69
C VAL A 92 1.92 -8.16 -7.65
N VAL A 93 2.59 -7.65 -8.69
CA VAL A 93 4.07 -7.53 -8.70
C VAL A 93 4.57 -6.73 -7.49
N PHE A 94 3.87 -5.65 -7.13
CA PHE A 94 4.20 -4.87 -5.93
C PHE A 94 4.05 -5.67 -4.65
N SER A 95 2.99 -6.48 -4.52
CA SER A 95 2.82 -7.36 -3.37
C SER A 95 3.94 -8.39 -3.24
N THR A 96 4.54 -8.86 -4.34
CA THR A 96 5.69 -9.79 -4.28
C THR A 96 6.93 -9.17 -3.63
N PHE A 97 7.15 -7.86 -3.78
CA PHE A 97 8.27 -7.18 -3.11
C PHE A 97 8.14 -7.17 -1.58
N TRP A 98 6.91 -7.20 -1.04
CA TRP A 98 6.69 -7.35 0.39
C TRP A 98 7.23 -8.69 0.90
N THR A 99 6.88 -9.79 0.21
CA THR A 99 7.38 -11.12 0.54
C THR A 99 8.88 -11.25 0.32
N PHE A 100 9.44 -10.62 -0.72
CA PHE A 100 10.89 -10.59 -0.89
C PHE A 100 11.58 -9.85 0.28
N GLY A 101 10.97 -8.77 0.76
CA GLY A 101 11.39 -8.04 1.96
C GLY A 101 11.37 -8.93 3.20
N SER A 102 10.27 -9.65 3.46
CA SER A 102 10.16 -10.54 4.63
C SER A 102 11.18 -11.69 4.59
N VAL A 103 11.35 -12.33 3.42
CA VAL A 103 12.34 -13.40 3.22
C VAL A 103 13.76 -12.89 3.41
N SER A 104 14.09 -11.72 2.85
CA SER A 104 15.43 -11.12 3.02
C SER A 104 15.72 -10.71 4.46
N GLU A 105 14.74 -10.15 5.17
CA GLU A 105 14.87 -9.83 6.61
C GLU A 105 15.02 -11.09 7.46
N ALA A 106 14.24 -12.14 7.18
CA ALA A 106 14.36 -13.42 7.88
C ALA A 106 15.72 -14.08 7.64
N ALA A 107 16.24 -14.03 6.41
CA ALA A 107 17.58 -14.51 6.08
C ALA A 107 18.67 -13.69 6.78
N LEU A 108 18.50 -12.36 6.83
CA LEU A 108 19.41 -11.47 7.56
C LEU A 108 19.41 -11.81 9.05
N ALA A 109 18.24 -12.03 9.65
CA ALA A 109 18.12 -12.43 11.06
C ALA A 109 18.80 -13.77 11.31
N TRP A 110 18.60 -14.76 10.44
CA TRP A 110 19.23 -16.08 10.56
C TRP A 110 20.77 -16.02 10.52
N ILE A 111 21.34 -15.14 9.69
CA ILE A 111 22.81 -14.99 9.56
C ILE A 111 23.39 -14.12 10.69
N VAL A 112 22.72 -13.03 11.03
CA VAL A 112 23.25 -12.00 11.95
C VAL A 112 23.09 -12.42 13.40
N MET A 113 21.96 -12.98 13.81
CA MET A 113 21.69 -13.31 15.21
C MET A 113 22.68 -14.30 15.86
N PRO A 114 23.19 -15.36 15.19
CA PRO A 114 24.16 -16.25 15.80
C PRO A 114 25.58 -15.66 15.91
N ILE A 115 25.91 -14.62 15.13
CA ILE A 115 27.27 -14.04 15.06
C ILE A 115 27.34 -12.70 15.80
N LEU A 116 26.26 -11.92 15.73
CA LEU A 116 26.16 -10.53 16.16
C LEU A 116 24.89 -10.31 17.00
N THR A 117 24.86 -9.21 17.74
CA THR A 117 23.70 -8.82 18.56
C THR A 117 22.55 -8.26 17.70
N TRP A 118 21.32 -8.35 18.21
CA TRP A 118 20.10 -7.75 17.62
C TRP A 118 20.23 -6.29 17.16
N ARG A 119 21.13 -5.51 17.77
CA ARG A 119 21.42 -4.12 17.37
C ARG A 119 21.92 -4.03 15.92
N TRP A 120 22.77 -4.97 15.50
CA TRP A 120 23.29 -5.03 14.14
C TRP A 120 22.22 -5.42 13.13
N LEU A 121 21.32 -6.32 13.50
CA LEU A 121 20.17 -6.67 12.67
C LEU A 121 19.34 -5.42 12.33
N LEU A 122 19.04 -4.59 13.33
CA LEU A 122 18.29 -3.35 13.14
C LEU A 122 19.04 -2.29 12.33
N ALA A 123 20.37 -2.21 12.48
CA ALA A 123 21.18 -1.27 11.72
C ALA A 123 21.27 -1.67 10.24
N LEU A 124 21.43 -2.97 9.97
CA LEU A 124 21.51 -3.52 8.62
C LEU A 124 20.15 -3.46 7.90
N SER A 125 19.04 -3.68 8.60
CA SER A 125 17.70 -3.57 8.02
C SER A 125 17.29 -2.13 7.69
N ALA A 126 18.03 -1.12 8.16
CA ALA A 126 17.85 0.28 7.75
C ALA A 126 18.46 0.58 6.37
N ILE A 127 19.34 -0.28 5.83
CA ILE A 127 20.05 -0.04 4.55
C ILE A 127 19.08 0.12 3.36
N PRO A 128 18.06 -0.75 3.16
CA PRO A 128 17.11 -0.57 2.05
C PRO A 128 16.35 0.76 2.12
N ALA A 129 16.03 1.26 3.32
CA ALA A 129 15.39 2.56 3.50
C ALA A 129 16.32 3.72 3.12
N PHE A 130 17.62 3.60 3.39
CA PHE A 130 18.62 4.57 2.94
C PHE A 130 18.77 4.58 1.42
N VAL A 131 18.82 3.39 0.80
CA VAL A 131 18.89 3.25 -0.66
C VAL A 131 17.66 3.90 -1.32
N LEU A 132 16.46 3.68 -0.77
CA LEU A 132 15.23 4.35 -1.23
C LEU A 132 15.33 5.88 -1.14
N LEU A 133 15.94 6.42 -0.07
CA LEU A 133 16.12 7.86 0.11
C LEU A 133 17.02 8.46 -0.99
N ILE A 134 18.00 7.72 -1.49
CA ILE A 134 18.80 8.16 -2.64
C ILE A 134 17.96 8.13 -3.91
N PHE A 135 17.23 7.05 -4.17
CA PHE A 135 16.46 6.89 -5.42
C PHE A 135 15.30 7.89 -5.55
N ILE A 136 14.62 8.24 -4.45
CA ILE A 136 13.46 9.15 -4.49
C ILE A 136 13.84 10.58 -4.91
N VAL A 137 15.11 10.97 -4.71
CA VAL A 137 15.63 12.28 -5.16
C VAL A 137 15.59 12.38 -6.69
N PHE A 138 15.84 11.27 -7.40
CA PHE A 138 15.84 11.21 -8.85
C PHE A 138 14.47 11.00 -9.48
N MET A 139 13.45 10.64 -8.69
CA MET A 139 12.11 10.37 -9.23
C MET A 139 11.37 11.67 -9.61
N PRO A 140 10.73 11.71 -10.79
CA PRO A 140 9.93 12.84 -11.24
C PRO A 140 8.63 12.97 -10.42
N GLU A 141 8.03 14.15 -10.43
CA GLU A 141 6.71 14.36 -9.84
C GLU A 141 5.62 13.63 -10.67
N SER A 142 4.49 13.30 -10.02
CA SER A 142 3.37 12.70 -10.73
C SER A 142 2.80 13.64 -11.81
N PRO A 143 2.60 13.18 -13.06
CA PRO A 143 1.96 13.96 -14.13
C PRO A 143 0.58 14.47 -13.73
N ARG A 144 -0.18 13.66 -13.00
CA ARG A 144 -1.53 14.01 -12.54
C ARG A 144 -1.49 15.17 -11.55
N TYR A 145 -0.55 15.09 -10.61
CA TYR A 145 -0.34 16.16 -9.63
C TYR A 145 0.05 17.48 -10.31
N LEU A 146 0.93 17.44 -11.31
CA LEU A 146 1.30 18.63 -12.10
C LEU A 146 0.10 19.23 -12.84
N CYS A 147 -0.77 18.40 -13.44
CA CYS A 147 -2.01 18.86 -14.06
C CYS A 147 -2.94 19.56 -13.06
N THR A 148 -3.10 19.01 -11.85
CA THR A 148 -3.93 19.63 -10.80
C THR A 148 -3.35 20.93 -10.26
N LYS A 149 -2.04 21.15 -10.38
CA LYS A 149 -1.37 22.41 -10.03
C LYS A 149 -1.35 23.44 -11.17
N GLY A 150 -1.93 23.12 -12.33
CA GLY A 150 -1.90 23.98 -13.52
C GLY A 150 -0.55 24.00 -14.24
N ARG A 151 0.41 23.15 -13.86
CA ARG A 151 1.74 23.03 -14.50
C ARG A 151 1.67 22.05 -15.67
N ILE A 152 0.91 22.40 -16.71
CA ILE A 152 0.62 21.52 -17.85
C ILE A 152 1.87 21.22 -18.69
N THR A 153 2.75 22.21 -18.88
CA THR A 153 3.99 22.06 -19.65
C THR A 153 4.93 21.02 -19.02
N ASP A 154 5.07 21.02 -17.70
CA ASP A 154 5.90 20.06 -16.98
C ASP A 154 5.30 18.65 -17.02
N ALA A 155 3.97 18.55 -16.93
CA ALA A 155 3.27 17.28 -17.09
C ALA A 155 3.49 16.69 -18.50
N HIS A 156 3.39 17.53 -19.54
CA HIS A 156 3.65 17.14 -20.93
C HIS A 156 5.10 16.67 -21.12
N ASN A 157 6.08 17.39 -20.59
CA ASN A 157 7.50 17.00 -20.65
C ASN A 157 7.78 15.63 -20.01
N ILE A 158 7.11 15.30 -18.90
CA ILE A 158 7.26 13.99 -18.25
C ILE A 158 6.58 12.90 -19.08
N LEU A 159 5.37 13.17 -19.59
CA LEU A 159 4.63 12.26 -20.46
C LEU A 159 5.40 11.98 -21.77
N ASP A 160 6.01 12.99 -22.38
CA ASP A 160 6.88 12.85 -23.56
C ASP A 160 8.08 11.94 -23.28
N LYS A 161 8.76 12.13 -22.14
CA LYS A 161 9.88 11.26 -21.74
C LYS A 161 9.45 9.81 -21.58
N ILE A 162 8.28 9.58 -20.96
CA ILE A 162 7.72 8.24 -20.78
C ILE A 162 7.34 7.63 -22.13
N ALA A 163 6.73 8.42 -23.03
CA ALA A 163 6.33 7.99 -24.37
C ALA A 163 7.55 7.62 -25.22
N GLN A 164 8.61 8.43 -25.19
CA GLN A 164 9.90 8.12 -25.84
C GLN A 164 10.52 6.83 -25.29
N PHE A 165 10.55 6.67 -23.97
CA PHE A 165 11.08 5.45 -23.33
C PHE A 165 10.28 4.20 -23.71
N ASN A 166 8.97 4.32 -23.81
CA ASN A 166 8.07 3.23 -24.18
C ASN A 166 7.90 3.04 -25.70
N GLN A 167 8.58 3.84 -26.53
CA GLN A 167 8.44 3.85 -27.99
C GLN A 167 7.00 4.02 -28.48
N THR A 168 6.19 4.79 -27.74
CA THR A 168 4.80 5.09 -28.08
C THR A 168 4.62 6.58 -28.35
N SER A 169 3.63 6.95 -29.16
CA SER A 169 3.22 8.35 -29.32
C SER A 169 2.16 8.72 -28.28
N LEU A 170 2.19 9.95 -27.78
CA LEU A 170 1.10 10.45 -26.95
C LEU A 170 -0.23 10.43 -27.73
N PRO A 171 -1.35 10.06 -27.09
CA PRO A 171 -2.65 10.14 -27.73
C PRO A 171 -2.98 11.59 -28.05
N SER A 172 -3.55 11.83 -29.24
CA SER A 172 -3.97 13.18 -29.67
C SER A 172 -5.05 13.73 -28.73
N GLY A 173 -4.67 14.66 -27.85
CA GLY A 173 -5.57 15.33 -26.92
C GLY A 173 -4.83 16.40 -26.11
N ASN A 174 -5.49 17.52 -25.85
CA ASN A 174 -4.91 18.59 -25.05
C ASN A 174 -5.11 18.30 -23.55
N LEU A 175 -4.05 18.41 -22.75
CA LEU A 175 -4.10 18.22 -21.30
C LEU A 175 -4.81 19.43 -20.68
N THR A 176 -6.08 19.29 -20.29
CA THR A 176 -6.83 20.35 -19.61
C THR A 176 -6.60 20.29 -18.10
N SER A 177 -6.41 21.47 -17.48
CA SER A 177 -6.38 21.59 -16.02
C SER A 177 -7.81 21.57 -15.48
N ASP A 178 -8.09 20.75 -14.46
CA ASP A 178 -9.43 20.57 -13.85
C ASP A 178 -9.93 21.82 -13.08
N GLY A 179 -9.27 22.98 -13.27
CA GLY A 179 -9.51 24.20 -12.51
C GLY A 179 -9.73 25.48 -13.33
N THR A 180 -9.74 25.41 -14.66
CA THR A 180 -9.82 26.63 -15.50
C THR A 180 -10.95 26.68 -16.54
N ASN A 181 -11.68 25.60 -16.82
CA ASN A 181 -12.56 25.60 -18.00
C ASN A 181 -14.03 25.93 -17.74
N ASP A 182 -14.46 26.15 -16.49
CA ASP A 182 -15.85 26.59 -16.21
C ASP A 182 -16.06 28.10 -16.44
N LEU A 183 -15.06 28.86 -16.91
CA LEU A 183 -15.17 30.32 -17.08
C LEU A 183 -14.91 30.83 -18.51
N ASP A 184 -14.46 29.98 -19.44
CA ASP A 184 -14.06 30.45 -20.77
C ASP A 184 -15.00 30.00 -21.91
N GLU A 185 -15.96 29.09 -21.67
CA GLU A 185 -16.89 28.62 -22.71
C GLU A 185 -18.20 29.43 -22.85
N GLU A 186 -18.46 30.42 -21.99
CA GLU A 186 -19.70 31.23 -22.06
C GLU A 186 -19.49 32.67 -22.60
N PHE A 187 -18.30 32.99 -23.14
CA PHE A 187 -18.00 34.32 -23.68
C PHE A 187 -17.76 34.31 -25.20
N SER A 188 -18.75 33.86 -25.96
CA SER A 188 -18.84 34.18 -27.39
C SER A 188 -20.29 34.28 -27.90
N THR A 189 -21.12 35.07 -27.21
CA THR A 189 -22.36 35.60 -27.78
C THR A 189 -22.73 36.95 -27.15
N SER A 190 -22.37 38.01 -27.87
CA SER A 190 -23.18 39.22 -28.14
C SER A 190 -23.64 40.15 -26.99
N GLU A 191 -23.05 41.35 -27.00
CA GLU A 191 -23.62 42.71 -26.86
C GLU A 191 -24.36 43.20 -25.59
N GLU A 192 -23.76 44.27 -25.01
CA GLU A 192 -24.33 45.52 -24.47
C GLU A 192 -25.38 45.52 -23.33
N THR A 193 -24.97 45.89 -22.10
CA THR A 193 -25.31 47.18 -21.40
C THR A 193 -25.01 47.13 -19.88
N PRO A 194 -24.80 48.29 -19.21
CA PRO A 194 -23.88 48.40 -18.08
C PRO A 194 -24.57 48.58 -16.70
N LEU A 195 -23.73 48.49 -15.66
CA LEU A 195 -23.94 48.97 -14.27
C LEU A 195 -24.81 48.14 -13.33
N LEU A 196 -24.16 47.25 -12.58
CA LEU A 196 -24.32 47.18 -11.13
C LEU A 196 -23.06 46.56 -10.53
N SER A 197 -22.22 47.42 -9.95
CA SER A 197 -21.09 47.06 -9.09
C SER A 197 -21.60 46.36 -7.83
N SER A 198 -21.98 45.08 -7.96
CA SER A 198 -22.02 44.21 -6.80
C SER A 198 -20.62 43.66 -6.64
N ALA A 199 -19.95 44.11 -5.58
CA ALA A 199 -18.71 43.51 -5.09
C ALA A 199 -18.96 42.01 -4.88
N ARG A 200 -18.76 41.24 -5.94
CA ARG A 200 -18.81 39.78 -5.91
C ARG A 200 -17.59 39.36 -5.12
N LYS A 201 -17.80 39.25 -3.80
CA LYS A 201 -16.91 38.61 -2.85
C LYS A 201 -16.57 37.26 -3.47
N ARG A 202 -15.41 37.17 -4.15
CA ARG A 202 -14.79 35.92 -4.57
C ARG A 202 -14.40 35.24 -3.26
N THR A 203 -15.36 34.60 -2.62
CA THR A 203 -15.08 33.49 -1.73
C THR A 203 -14.44 32.43 -2.61
N THR A 204 -13.12 32.47 -2.71
CA THR A 204 -12.31 31.30 -3.00
C THR A 204 -12.73 30.26 -1.98
N VAL A 205 -13.69 29.41 -2.34
CA VAL A 205 -14.09 28.27 -1.53
C VAL A 205 -12.91 27.32 -1.59
N ARG A 206 -11.93 27.54 -0.71
CA ARG A 206 -10.98 26.54 -0.28
C ARG A 206 -11.81 25.43 0.35
N LYS A 207 -12.34 24.52 -0.46
CA LYS A 207 -13.02 23.31 0.04
C LYS A 207 -12.01 22.62 0.95
N SER A 208 -12.25 22.74 2.25
CA SER A 208 -11.43 22.13 3.30
C SER A 208 -11.34 20.63 3.03
N GLY A 209 -10.15 20.04 3.15
CA GLY A 209 -9.92 18.61 2.86
C GLY A 209 -10.87 17.65 3.61
N PHE A 210 -11.49 18.12 4.69
CA PHE A 210 -12.53 17.39 5.41
C PHE A 210 -13.82 17.16 4.59
N SER A 211 -14.20 18.11 3.71
CA SER A 211 -15.36 17.96 2.82
C SER A 211 -15.16 16.83 1.80
N SER A 212 -13.92 16.62 1.36
CA SER A 212 -13.54 15.55 0.45
C SER A 212 -13.50 14.18 1.12
N PHE A 213 -13.07 14.14 2.39
CA PHE A 213 -13.16 12.92 3.21
C PHE A 213 -14.63 12.55 3.50
N LEU A 214 -15.46 13.54 3.83
CA LEU A 214 -16.91 13.37 4.03
C LEU A 214 -17.63 12.88 2.76
N MET A 215 -17.08 13.14 1.58
CA MET A 215 -17.63 12.66 0.31
C MET A 215 -17.59 11.13 0.18
N LEU A 216 -16.63 10.46 0.83
CA LEU A 216 -16.54 9.00 0.90
C LEU A 216 -17.71 8.37 1.66
N PHE A 217 -18.30 9.11 2.59
CA PHE A 217 -19.47 8.71 3.39
C PHE A 217 -20.80 9.06 2.72
N SER A 218 -20.78 9.50 1.46
CA SER A 218 -22.01 9.69 0.70
C SER A 218 -22.77 8.36 0.54
N PRO A 219 -24.11 8.39 0.50
CA PRO A 219 -24.95 7.18 0.50
C PRO A 219 -24.66 6.24 -0.68
N ARG A 220 -24.05 6.76 -1.76
CA ARG A 220 -23.62 5.99 -2.94
C ARG A 220 -22.40 5.11 -2.67
N PHE A 221 -21.45 5.55 -1.85
CA PHE A 221 -20.17 4.86 -1.63
C PHE A 221 -20.04 4.24 -0.23
N PHE A 222 -20.87 4.65 0.73
CA PHE A 222 -20.80 4.22 2.12
C PHE A 222 -20.73 2.69 2.30
N LYS A 223 -21.59 1.94 1.59
CA LYS A 223 -21.62 0.47 1.66
C LYS A 223 -20.30 -0.16 1.21
N THR A 224 -19.72 0.35 0.12
CA THR A 224 -18.45 -0.15 -0.42
C THR A 224 -17.28 0.23 0.49
N THR A 225 -17.27 1.46 1.01
CA THR A 225 -16.22 1.93 1.93
C THR A 225 -16.19 1.11 3.21
N ILE A 226 -17.34 0.91 3.87
CA ILE A 226 -17.44 0.10 5.09
C ILE A 226 -17.04 -1.35 4.82
N LEU A 227 -17.51 -1.95 3.73
CA LEU A 227 -17.14 -3.32 3.37
C LEU A 227 -15.63 -3.48 3.19
N LEU A 228 -14.99 -2.55 2.47
CA LEU A 228 -13.53 -2.58 2.27
C LEU A 228 -12.76 -2.38 3.58
N TRP A 229 -13.25 -1.52 4.48
CA TRP A 229 -12.62 -1.31 5.78
C TRP A 229 -12.67 -2.56 6.66
N VAL A 230 -13.84 -3.21 6.75
CA VAL A 230 -14.00 -4.45 7.51
C VAL A 230 -13.12 -5.56 6.94
N LEU A 231 -13.12 -5.73 5.60
CA LEU A 231 -12.28 -6.73 4.94
C LEU A 231 -10.79 -6.46 5.16
N TYR A 232 -10.35 -5.21 5.01
CA TYR A 232 -8.94 -4.85 5.20
C TYR A 232 -8.51 -5.00 6.66
N PHE A 233 -9.36 -4.59 7.61
CA PHE A 233 -9.11 -4.76 9.04
C PHE A 233 -8.98 -6.24 9.41
N GLY A 234 -9.94 -7.07 9.01
CA GLY A 234 -9.92 -8.51 9.26
C GLY A 234 -8.69 -9.18 8.65
N ASN A 235 -8.38 -8.87 7.38
CA ASN A 235 -7.19 -9.39 6.71
C ASN A 235 -5.89 -8.96 7.39
N SER A 236 -5.78 -7.69 7.78
CA SER A 236 -4.58 -7.18 8.48
C SER A 236 -4.41 -7.82 9.85
N PHE A 237 -5.51 -7.97 10.60
CA PHE A 237 -5.51 -8.60 11.92
C PHE A 237 -5.05 -10.05 11.83
N VAL A 238 -5.57 -10.83 10.88
CA VAL A 238 -5.17 -12.24 10.69
C VAL A 238 -3.72 -12.34 10.20
N TYR A 239 -3.34 -11.55 9.19
CA TYR A 239 -1.99 -11.58 8.64
C TYR A 239 -0.92 -11.26 9.69
N TYR A 240 -1.01 -10.08 10.33
CA TYR A 240 -0.04 -9.69 11.36
C TYR A 240 -0.16 -10.53 12.63
N GLY A 241 -1.37 -11.01 12.96
CA GLY A 241 -1.59 -11.94 14.07
C GLY A 241 -0.82 -13.25 13.89
N ILE A 242 -0.89 -13.87 12.71
CA ILE A 242 -0.14 -15.09 12.39
C ILE A 242 1.36 -14.81 12.42
N VAL A 243 1.82 -13.73 11.77
CA VAL A 243 3.25 -13.40 11.69
C VAL A 243 3.86 -13.15 13.08
N LEU A 244 3.17 -12.41 13.96
CA LEU A 244 3.66 -12.13 15.31
C LEU A 244 3.55 -13.34 16.25
N LEU A 245 2.53 -14.17 16.09
CA LEU A 245 2.35 -15.36 16.92
C LEU A 245 3.24 -16.53 16.47
N ALA A 246 3.72 -16.53 15.22
CA ALA A 246 4.58 -17.59 14.67
C ALA A 246 5.86 -17.80 15.50
N SER A 247 6.47 -16.73 16.03
CA SER A 247 7.66 -16.83 16.89
C SER A 247 7.35 -17.49 18.24
N GLU A 248 6.20 -17.19 18.84
CA GLU A 248 5.76 -17.78 20.12
C GLU A 248 5.36 -19.26 19.95
N LEU A 249 4.64 -19.58 18.88
CA LEU A 249 4.25 -20.96 18.54
C LEU A 249 5.48 -21.85 18.30
N SER A 250 6.48 -21.32 17.59
CA SER A 250 7.76 -22.00 17.35
C SER A 250 8.56 -22.22 18.66
N GLY A 251 8.50 -21.27 19.60
CA GLY A 251 9.14 -21.42 20.91
C GLY A 251 8.43 -22.40 21.85
N SER A 252 7.11 -22.57 21.69
CA SER A 252 6.27 -23.39 22.59
C SER A 252 6.22 -24.87 22.20
N GLN A 253 6.21 -25.22 20.90
CA GLN A 253 6.17 -26.62 20.45
C GLN A 253 7.34 -27.47 20.97
N SER A 254 8.52 -26.87 21.21
CA SER A 254 9.69 -27.59 21.75
C SER A 254 9.59 -27.90 23.25
N LYS A 255 8.69 -27.25 24.01
CA LYS A 255 8.45 -27.58 25.43
C LYS A 255 7.62 -28.85 25.63
N CYS A 256 6.90 -29.31 24.61
CA CYS A 256 6.08 -30.53 24.66
C CYS A 256 6.78 -31.80 24.13
N SER A 257 8.01 -31.70 23.60
CA SER A 257 8.82 -32.86 23.21
C SER A 257 10.05 -33.01 24.11
N SER A 258 9.81 -33.59 25.29
CA SER A 258 10.73 -34.44 26.07
C SER A 258 12.23 -34.08 26.14
N SER A 259 12.64 -33.62 27.34
CA SER A 259 13.81 -34.10 28.10
C SER A 259 15.02 -34.63 27.30
N ILE A 260 15.87 -33.76 26.76
CA ILE A 260 17.33 -33.99 26.67
C ILE A 260 18.03 -32.67 26.97
N LEU A 261 18.78 -32.63 28.07
CA LEU A 261 19.66 -31.53 28.46
C LEU A 261 20.89 -31.49 27.55
N LEU A 262 20.73 -30.93 26.36
CA LEU A 262 21.83 -30.40 25.54
C LEU A 262 21.18 -29.63 24.38
N SER A 263 21.17 -28.29 24.48
CA SER A 263 21.45 -27.35 23.40
C SER A 263 20.66 -26.05 23.51
N GLU A 264 21.18 -25.13 24.32
CA GLU A 264 20.79 -23.71 24.34
C GLU A 264 21.13 -23.03 22.99
N ASN A 265 22.03 -23.61 22.18
CA ASN A 265 22.46 -23.07 20.87
C ASN A 265 21.61 -23.53 19.67
N VAL A 266 20.82 -24.61 19.77
CA VAL A 266 19.98 -25.08 18.64
C VAL A 266 18.60 -24.41 18.63
N GLN A 267 18.17 -23.85 19.76
CA GLN A 267 16.85 -23.21 19.90
C GLN A 267 16.74 -21.89 19.11
N ASP A 268 17.76 -21.04 19.13
CA ASP A 268 17.70 -19.73 18.46
C ASP A 268 17.73 -19.85 16.92
N ALA A 269 18.55 -20.74 16.37
CA ALA A 269 18.62 -20.97 14.93
C ALA A 269 17.29 -21.52 14.36
N SER A 270 16.58 -22.35 15.14
CA SER A 270 15.32 -22.96 14.71
C SER A 270 14.21 -21.94 14.47
N VAL A 271 14.14 -20.87 15.27
CA VAL A 271 13.10 -19.84 15.17
C VAL A 271 13.26 -19.03 13.88
N TYR A 272 14.48 -18.58 13.56
CA TYR A 272 14.73 -17.81 12.33
C TYR A 272 14.53 -18.64 11.08
N ILE A 273 14.93 -19.92 11.10
CA ILE A 273 14.68 -20.86 10.00
C ILE A 273 13.18 -21.05 9.79
N ASN A 274 12.39 -21.18 10.87
CA ASN A 274 10.94 -21.30 10.77
C ASN A 274 10.30 -20.04 10.18
N VAL A 275 10.73 -18.84 10.59
CA VAL A 275 10.26 -17.57 10.02
C VAL A 275 10.66 -17.44 8.54
N PHE A 276 11.84 -17.92 8.17
CA PHE A 276 12.29 -17.94 6.77
C PHE A 276 11.42 -18.88 5.92
N ILE A 277 11.15 -20.10 6.40
CA ILE A 277 10.30 -21.08 5.70
C ILE A 277 8.88 -20.55 5.55
N THR A 278 8.29 -19.96 6.59
CA THR A 278 6.93 -19.40 6.53
C THR A 278 6.85 -18.20 5.59
N SER A 279 7.86 -17.34 5.57
CA SER A 279 7.94 -16.22 4.62
C SER A 279 8.08 -16.70 3.17
N PHE A 280 8.86 -17.76 2.94
CA PHE A 280 9.01 -18.34 1.61
C PHE A 280 7.71 -19.00 1.11
N ALA A 281 6.91 -19.57 2.01
CA ALA A 281 5.62 -20.16 1.70
C ALA A 281 4.56 -19.13 1.23
N GLU A 282 4.81 -17.83 1.39
CA GLU A 282 3.95 -16.77 0.82
C GLU A 282 4.04 -16.70 -0.72
N LEU A 283 5.19 -17.07 -1.32
CA LEU A 283 5.43 -16.92 -2.77
C LEU A 283 4.47 -17.75 -3.64
N PRO A 284 4.23 -19.06 -3.38
CA PRO A 284 3.22 -19.82 -4.11
C PRO A 284 1.81 -19.24 -3.95
N GLY A 285 1.48 -18.69 -2.77
CA GLY A 285 0.20 -18.05 -2.49
C GLY A 285 0.00 -16.81 -3.37
N LEU A 286 1.01 -15.95 -3.46
CA LEU A 286 0.99 -14.77 -4.33
C LEU A 286 0.88 -15.13 -5.81
N LEU A 287 1.62 -16.16 -6.27
CA LEU A 287 1.55 -16.63 -7.66
C LEU A 287 0.15 -17.17 -7.99
N THR A 288 -0.42 -17.95 -7.08
CA THR A 288 -1.78 -18.49 -7.23
C THR A 288 -2.81 -17.36 -7.26
N ALA A 289 -2.67 -16.36 -6.39
CA ALA A 289 -3.52 -15.17 -6.38
C ALA A 289 -3.42 -14.38 -7.69
N ALA A 290 -2.21 -14.21 -8.24
CA ALA A 290 -1.98 -13.55 -9.53
C ALA A 290 -2.77 -14.21 -10.66
N LEU A 291 -2.64 -15.54 -10.76
CA LEU A 291 -3.31 -16.33 -11.80
C LEU A 291 -4.83 -16.33 -11.62
N LEU A 292 -5.31 -16.41 -10.38
CA LEU A 292 -6.74 -16.46 -10.09
C LEU A 292 -7.44 -15.11 -10.35
N VAL A 293 -6.77 -13.99 -10.04
CA VAL A 293 -7.30 -12.64 -10.27
C VAL A 293 -7.52 -12.37 -11.77
N ASP A 294 -6.57 -12.81 -12.61
CA ASP A 294 -6.66 -12.60 -14.06
C ASP A 294 -7.69 -13.54 -14.73
N ARG A 295 -7.87 -14.76 -14.22
CA ARG A 295 -8.79 -15.75 -14.82
C ARG A 295 -10.24 -15.65 -14.33
N VAL A 296 -10.42 -15.51 -13.02
CA VAL A 296 -11.71 -15.68 -12.34
C VAL A 296 -12.33 -14.33 -11.95
N GLY A 297 -11.54 -13.26 -12.04
CA GLY A 297 -11.96 -11.90 -11.69
C GLY A 297 -11.81 -11.60 -10.20
N ARG A 298 -11.62 -10.31 -9.90
CA ARG A 298 -11.17 -9.80 -8.59
C ARG A 298 -12.07 -10.17 -7.41
N LYS A 299 -13.40 -10.12 -7.57
CA LYS A 299 -14.33 -10.35 -6.45
C LYS A 299 -14.36 -11.83 -6.07
N LEU A 300 -14.44 -12.71 -7.07
CA LEU A 300 -14.57 -14.13 -6.86
C LEU A 300 -13.25 -14.74 -6.38
N SER A 301 -12.10 -14.24 -6.87
CA SER A 301 -10.78 -14.63 -6.36
C SER A 301 -10.62 -14.29 -4.87
N MET A 302 -11.07 -13.11 -4.42
CA MET A 302 -11.02 -12.74 -3.01
C MET A 302 -11.88 -13.68 -2.15
N THR A 303 -13.11 -13.99 -2.58
CA THR A 303 -13.99 -14.90 -1.83
C THR A 303 -13.39 -16.30 -1.68
N ILE A 304 -12.81 -16.87 -2.76
CA ILE A 304 -12.17 -18.19 -2.71
C ILE A 304 -11.02 -18.19 -1.69
N MET A 305 -10.17 -17.17 -1.72
CA MET A 305 -9.00 -17.09 -0.83
C MET A 305 -9.41 -16.92 0.64
N PHE A 306 -10.44 -16.13 0.93
CA PHE A 306 -10.96 -15.99 2.29
C PHE A 306 -11.60 -17.28 2.82
N ILE A 307 -12.32 -18.03 1.98
CA ILE A 307 -12.88 -19.33 2.36
C ILE A 307 -11.74 -20.32 2.66
N PHE A 308 -10.73 -20.37 1.81
CA PHE A 308 -9.56 -21.23 2.03
C PHE A 308 -8.86 -20.91 3.35
N LEU A 309 -8.61 -19.62 3.63
CA LEU A 309 -8.03 -19.17 4.90
C LEU A 309 -8.89 -19.58 6.10
N ALA A 310 -10.21 -19.42 6.02
CA ALA A 310 -11.12 -19.81 7.08
C ALA A 310 -11.10 -21.32 7.34
N CYS A 311 -11.04 -22.15 6.29
CA CYS A 311 -10.90 -23.60 6.40
C CYS A 311 -9.56 -24.00 7.04
N SER A 312 -8.45 -23.38 6.64
CA SER A 312 -7.13 -23.68 7.20
C SER A 312 -7.00 -23.28 8.67
N LEU A 313 -7.68 -22.22 9.11
CA LEU A 313 -7.69 -21.81 10.53
C LEU A 313 -8.65 -22.66 11.38
N TRP A 314 -9.61 -23.34 10.76
CA TRP A 314 -10.56 -24.22 11.46
C TRP A 314 -9.94 -25.55 11.88
N GLU A 315 -8.97 -26.06 11.12
CA GLU A 315 -8.32 -27.35 11.35
C GLU A 315 -7.55 -27.44 12.68
N PRO A 316 -6.72 -26.45 13.08
CA PRO A 316 -6.08 -26.43 14.40
C PRO A 316 -7.07 -26.35 15.57
N LEU A 317 -8.24 -25.72 15.37
CA LEU A 317 -9.24 -25.53 16.42
C LEU A 317 -9.98 -26.83 16.77
N LEU A 318 -10.08 -27.77 15.82
CA LEU A 318 -10.67 -29.10 16.01
C LEU A 318 -9.66 -30.13 16.54
N SER A 319 -8.37 -29.85 16.43
CA SER A 319 -7.33 -30.76 16.91
C SER A 319 -7.29 -30.77 18.46
N PRO A 320 -7.38 -31.93 19.13
CA PRO A 320 -7.45 -32.01 20.59
C PRO A 320 -6.16 -31.59 21.31
N THR A 321 -5.12 -31.18 20.58
CA THR A 321 -3.84 -30.70 21.11
C THR A 321 -3.89 -29.25 21.62
N PHE A 322 -4.94 -28.49 21.31
CA PHE A 322 -5.13 -27.09 21.76
C PHE A 322 -6.07 -26.91 22.96
N LEU A 323 -6.71 -27.99 23.44
CA LEU A 323 -7.52 -27.92 24.65
C LEU A 323 -6.61 -28.02 25.88
N PRO A 324 -6.68 -27.07 26.83
CA PRO A 324 -5.94 -27.20 28.08
C PRO A 324 -6.35 -28.52 28.78
N PRO A 325 -5.41 -29.23 29.44
CA PRO A 325 -5.65 -30.57 30.00
C PRO A 325 -6.75 -30.64 31.08
N ARG A 326 -7.34 -29.50 31.46
CA ARG A 326 -8.47 -29.44 32.41
C ARG A 326 -9.81 -29.90 31.85
N TYR A 327 -9.98 -30.05 30.53
CA TYR A 327 -11.26 -30.50 29.93
C TYR A 327 -11.31 -31.99 29.56
N ILE A 328 -10.19 -32.72 29.64
CA ILE A 328 -10.12 -34.15 29.28
C ILE A 328 -10.64 -35.05 30.42
N GLN A 329 -10.93 -34.51 31.62
CA GLN A 329 -11.44 -35.30 32.76
C GLN A 329 -12.97 -35.40 32.86
N LEU A 330 -13.73 -34.86 31.90
CA LEU A 330 -15.22 -34.85 31.95
C LEU A 330 -15.90 -35.53 30.75
N LEU A 331 -15.16 -36.33 29.97
CA LEU A 331 -15.69 -37.27 28.96
C LEU A 331 -15.22 -38.68 29.30
#